data_AF-A0A7C2Q724-F1
#
_entry.id   AF-A0A7C2Q724-F1
#
_cell.length_a   1.000
_cell.length_b   1.000
_cell.length_c   1.000
_cell.angle_alpha   90.00
_cell.angle_beta   90.00
_cell.angle_gamma   90.00
#
_symmetry.space_group_name_H-M   'P 1'
#
loop_
_entity.id
_entity.type
_entity.pdbx_description
1 polymer ?
#
loop_
_entity_poly.entity_id
_entity_poly.type
_entity_poly.pdbx_seq_one_letter_code
_entity_poly.pdbx_strand_id
1 'polypeptide(L)'
;MGVPEIPEDVKRFLEEARKRGYSVSKVAIAKVPFERYYYYEDGEYVGEVGEEIALERNIVMCHDDICILFYNDEPVLVMTRGGGKPETAGLKPRKG
;
A
#
# COMPACT_ATOMS: atom_id res chain seq x y z
N MET A 1 -0.01 -10.00 -23.24
CA MET A 1 -0.24 -10.04 -21.79
C MET A 1 -0.79 -8.68 -21.41
N GLY A 2 -1.90 -8.61 -20.67
CA GLY A 2 -2.51 -7.33 -20.28
C GLY A 2 -1.65 -6.59 -19.23
N VAL A 3 -1.83 -5.27 -19.14
CA VAL A 3 -1.21 -4.45 -18.09
C VAL A 3 -1.80 -4.87 -16.74
N PRO A 4 -0.98 -5.14 -15.71
CA PRO A 4 -1.50 -5.47 -14.38
C PRO A 4 -2.33 -4.31 -13.83
N GLU A 5 -3.56 -4.56 -13.40
CA GLU A 5 -4.43 -3.53 -12.79
C GLU A 5 -4.35 -3.57 -11.26
N ILE A 6 -4.58 -2.41 -10.62
CA ILE A 6 -4.72 -2.33 -9.16
C ILE A 6 -6.00 -3.10 -8.76
N PRO A 7 -5.91 -4.09 -7.85
CA PRO A 7 -7.07 -4.81 -7.34
C PRO A 7 -8.09 -3.91 -6.62
N GLU A 8 -9.39 -4.26 -6.71
CA GLU A 8 -10.48 -3.46 -6.14
C GLU A 8 -10.40 -3.27 -4.62
N ASP A 9 -9.90 -4.26 -3.88
CA ASP A 9 -9.67 -4.14 -2.43
C ASP A 9 -8.60 -3.07 -2.12
N VAL A 10 -7.54 -3.02 -2.92
CA VAL A 10 -6.49 -1.99 -2.79
C VAL A 10 -7.03 -0.60 -3.17
N LYS A 11 -7.89 -0.49 -4.19
CA LYS A 11 -8.57 0.77 -4.53
C LYS A 11 -9.42 1.30 -3.37
N ARG A 12 -10.19 0.43 -2.71
CA ARG A 12 -10.96 0.79 -1.51
C ARG A 12 -10.06 1.25 -0.36
N PHE A 13 -8.92 0.60 -0.17
CA PHE A 13 -7.93 1.02 0.82
C PHE A 13 -7.40 2.43 0.57
N LEU A 14 -7.08 2.75 -0.70
CA LEU A 14 -6.64 4.10 -1.11
C LEU A 14 -7.73 5.15 -0.90
N GLU A 15 -8.99 4.81 -1.20
CA GLU A 15 -10.12 5.70 -0.95
C GLU A 15 -10.27 6.03 0.55
N GLU A 16 -10.16 5.02 1.41
CA GLU A 16 -10.21 5.19 2.86
C GLU A 16 -9.02 6.00 3.40
N ALA A 17 -7.81 5.76 2.87
CA ALA A 17 -6.64 6.57 3.20
C ALA A 17 -6.87 8.05 2.84
N ARG A 18 -7.44 8.33 1.66
CA ARG A 18 -7.78 9.69 1.22
C ARG A 18 -8.83 10.34 2.11
N LYS A 19 -9.88 9.61 2.51
CA LYS A 19 -10.91 10.11 3.46
C LYS A 19 -10.31 10.48 4.81
N ARG A 20 -9.23 9.82 5.22
CA ARG A 20 -8.48 10.10 6.46
C ARG A 20 -7.40 11.18 6.31
N GLY A 21 -7.27 11.78 5.12
CA GLY A 21 -6.37 12.89 4.85
C GLY A 21 -4.96 12.50 4.38
N TYR A 22 -4.72 11.23 4.07
CA TYR A 22 -3.44 10.80 3.51
C TYR A 22 -3.41 10.99 1.99
N SER A 23 -2.38 11.67 1.49
CA SER A 23 -2.15 11.86 0.05
C SER A 23 -1.10 10.86 -0.45
N VAL A 24 -1.55 9.83 -1.16
CA VAL A 24 -0.72 8.70 -1.58
C VAL A 24 -1.02 8.39 -3.05
N SER A 25 0.01 8.45 -3.89
CA SER A 25 -0.07 8.11 -5.31
C SER A 25 0.69 6.84 -5.67
N LYS A 26 1.49 6.31 -4.74
CA LYS A 26 2.38 5.17 -4.96
C LYS A 26 1.80 3.89 -4.37
N VAL A 27 1.81 2.81 -5.15
CA VAL A 27 1.34 1.50 -4.72
C VAL A 27 2.31 0.42 -5.21
N ALA A 28 2.68 -0.49 -4.32
CA ALA A 28 3.46 -1.67 -4.61
C ALA A 28 2.69 -2.93 -4.21
N ILE A 29 2.52 -3.86 -5.14
CA ILE A 29 1.79 -5.12 -4.90
C ILE A 29 2.74 -6.28 -5.17
N ALA A 30 3.03 -7.06 -4.14
CA ALA A 30 3.95 -8.19 -4.24
C ALA A 30 3.50 -9.20 -5.30
N LYS A 31 4.45 -9.60 -6.16
CA LYS A 31 4.30 -10.68 -7.12
C LYS A 31 4.70 -11.98 -6.45
N VAL A 32 3.95 -13.05 -6.70
CA VAL A 32 4.30 -14.39 -6.21
C VAL A 32 5.08 -15.12 -7.31
N PRO A 33 6.28 -15.67 -7.02
CA PRO A 33 7.02 -15.66 -5.74
C PRO A 33 7.75 -14.34 -5.43
N PHE A 34 7.90 -14.04 -4.13
CA PHE A 34 8.19 -12.73 -3.50
C PHE A 34 9.55 -12.08 -3.77
N GLU A 35 9.87 -11.78 -5.02
CA GLU A 35 11.12 -11.08 -5.35
C GLU A 35 10.88 -9.71 -6.00
N ARG A 36 9.64 -9.43 -6.43
CA ARG A 36 9.28 -8.22 -7.14
C ARG A 36 7.87 -7.73 -6.77
N TYR A 37 7.61 -6.47 -7.06
CA TYR A 37 6.31 -5.82 -6.90
C TYR A 37 5.86 -5.25 -8.23
N TYR A 38 4.56 -5.34 -8.52
CA TYR A 38 3.93 -4.45 -9.49
C TYR A 38 3.84 -3.06 -8.88
N TYR A 39 4.49 -2.09 -9.52
CA TYR A 39 4.56 -0.71 -9.05
C TYR A 39 3.64 0.20 -9.86
N TYR A 40 2.95 1.07 -9.15
CA TYR A 40 1.99 2.01 -9.69
C TYR A 40 2.26 3.41 -9.17
N GLU A 41 2.14 4.40 -10.05
CA GLU A 41 2.15 5.82 -9.72
C GLU A 41 0.94 6.51 -10.34
N ASP A 42 0.23 7.31 -9.54
CA ASP A 42 -0.98 8.04 -9.95
C ASP A 42 -2.07 7.13 -10.57
N GLY A 43 -2.08 5.85 -10.19
CA GLY A 43 -3.01 4.83 -10.69
C GLY A 43 -2.54 4.09 -11.95
N GLU A 44 -1.44 4.51 -12.55
CA GLU A 44 -0.86 3.91 -13.76
C GLU A 44 0.22 2.88 -13.41
N TYR A 45 0.29 1.78 -14.16
CA TYR A 45 1.34 0.79 -14.00
C TYR A 45 2.66 1.29 -14.56
N VAL A 46 3.69 1.35 -13.71
CA VAL A 46 5.02 1.87 -14.06
C VAL A 46 6.00 0.74 -14.40
N GLY A 47 5.91 -0.40 -13.72
CA GLY A 47 6.80 -1.53 -13.96
C GLY A 47 6.91 -2.49 -12.78
N GLU A 48 7.87 -3.40 -12.86
CA GLU A 48 8.21 -4.32 -11.76
C GLU A 48 9.45 -3.83 -11.01
N VAL A 49 9.35 -3.63 -9.70
CA VAL A 49 10.44 -3.18 -8.81
C VAL A 49 10.81 -4.27 -7.80
N GLY A 50 12.05 -4.27 -7.30
CA GLY A 50 12.57 -5.20 -6.31
C GLY A 50 12.61 -4.62 -4.89
N GLU A 51 13.70 -4.87 -4.17
CA GLU A 51 13.93 -4.42 -2.79
C GLU A 51 13.99 -2.89 -2.63
N GLU A 52 14.30 -2.16 -3.71
CA GLU A 52 14.40 -0.70 -3.72
C GLU A 52 13.10 0.01 -3.29
N ILE A 53 11.96 -0.68 -3.39
CA ILE A 53 10.65 -0.18 -2.96
C ILE A 53 10.60 0.11 -1.46
N ALA A 54 11.46 -0.50 -0.64
CA ALA A 54 11.54 -0.25 0.79
C ALA A 54 12.06 1.16 1.13
N LEU A 55 12.64 1.87 0.16
CA LEU A 55 13.10 3.26 0.31
C LEU A 55 12.00 4.27 -0.08
N GLU A 56 10.90 3.82 -0.67
CA GLU A 56 9.82 4.69 -1.10
C GLU A 56 9.01 5.21 0.09
N ARG A 57 8.67 6.50 -0.01
CA ARG A 57 7.87 7.20 1.00
C ARG A 57 6.47 7.41 0.50
N ASN A 58 5.51 7.49 1.43
CA ASN A 58 4.11 7.77 1.12
C ASN A 58 3.57 6.75 0.10
N ILE A 59 3.69 5.47 0.47
CA ILE A 59 3.43 4.32 -0.40
C ILE A 59 2.52 3.32 0.30
N VAL A 60 1.60 2.73 -0.46
CA VAL A 60 0.89 1.52 -0.05
C VAL A 60 1.67 0.29 -0.50
N MET A 61 2.06 -0.56 0.43
CA MET A 61 2.67 -1.86 0.14
C MET A 61 1.70 -2.98 0.48
N CYS A 62 1.42 -3.84 -0.49
CA CYS A 62 0.55 -5.00 -0.32
C CYS A 62 1.34 -6.30 -0.51
N HIS A 63 1.27 -7.17 0.49
CA HIS A 63 1.81 -8.54 0.50
C HIS A 63 0.70 -9.51 0.81
N ASP A 64 0.63 -10.66 0.13
CA ASP A 64 -0.32 -11.74 0.43
C ASP A 64 -1.73 -11.25 0.78
N ASP A 65 -2.01 -11.21 2.08
CA ASP A 65 -3.27 -10.91 2.72
C ASP A 65 -3.27 -9.56 3.46
N ILE A 66 -2.24 -8.72 3.32
CA ILE A 66 -2.12 -7.44 4.03
C ILE A 66 -1.70 -6.30 3.10
N CYS A 67 -2.30 -5.12 3.32
CA CYS A 67 -1.84 -3.86 2.75
C CYS A 67 -1.53 -2.89 3.88
N ILE A 68 -0.40 -2.20 3.77
CA ILE A 68 0.09 -1.22 4.74
C ILE A 68 0.33 0.09 4.00
N LEU A 69 -0.19 1.18 4.54
CA LEU A 69 0.19 2.53 4.14
C LEU A 69 1.33 3.01 5.03
N PHE A 70 2.48 3.28 4.41
CA PHE A 70 3.58 4.01 5.00
C PHE A 70 3.49 5.49 4.60
N TYR A 71 3.38 6.39 5.58
CA TYR A 71 3.30 7.84 5.37
C TYR A 71 4.35 8.53 6.23
N ASN A 72 5.24 9.31 5.61
CA ASN A 72 6.45 9.85 6.25
C ASN A 72 7.25 8.76 7.01
N ASP A 73 7.48 7.62 6.36
CA ASP A 73 8.20 6.45 6.88
C ASP A 73 7.53 5.71 8.05
N GLU A 74 6.35 6.15 8.49
CA GLU A 74 5.58 5.53 9.57
C GLU A 74 4.41 4.71 8.99
N PRO A 75 4.17 3.47 9.47
CA PRO A 75 2.95 2.76 9.15
C PRO A 75 1.77 3.48 9.83
N VAL A 76 0.80 3.94 9.04
CA VAL A 76 -0.34 4.72 9.55
C VAL A 76 -1.69 4.02 9.35
N LEU A 77 -1.78 3.13 8.36
CA LEU A 77 -2.99 2.40 8.04
C LEU A 77 -2.66 0.97 7.62
N VAL A 78 -3.44 0.00 8.07
CA VAL A 78 -3.27 -1.42 7.75
C VAL A 78 -4.62 -2.00 7.37
N MET A 79 -4.67 -2.92 6.41
CA MET A 79 -5.87 -3.64 6.04
C MET A 79 -5.53 -5.09 5.68
N THR A 80 -6.28 -6.05 6.24
CA THR A 80 -6.28 -7.42 5.74
C THR A 80 -7.12 -7.52 4.47
N ARG A 81 -6.55 -8.05 3.39
CA ARG A 81 -7.18 -8.27 2.10
C ARG A 81 -8.26 -9.33 2.20
N GLY A 82 -9.28 -9.24 1.36
CA GLY A 82 -10.41 -10.19 1.37
C GLY A 82 -11.57 -9.84 2.32
N GLY A 83 -11.65 -8.59 2.80
CA GLY A 83 -12.83 -8.08 3.52
C GLY A 83 -12.54 -7.41 4.86
N GLY A 84 -11.27 -7.27 5.25
CA GLY A 84 -10.88 -6.48 6.41
C GLY A 84 -11.21 -5.00 6.21
N LYS A 85 -11.55 -4.31 7.30
CA LYS A 85 -11.67 -2.84 7.30
C LYS A 85 -10.28 -2.23 7.54
N PRO A 86 -9.93 -1.11 6.90
CA PRO A 86 -8.68 -0.42 7.20
C PRO A 86 -8.65 0.08 8.65
N GLU A 87 -7.63 -0.33 9.39
CA GLU A 87 -7.39 0.03 10.79
C GLU A 87 -6.20 0.98 10.86
N THR A 88 -6.25 1.95 11.78
CA THR A 88 -5.05 2.74 12.09
C THR A 88 -4.00 1.82 12.67
N ALA A 89 -2.80 1.84 12.11
CA ALA A 89 -1.66 1.17 12.71
C ALA A 89 -1.49 1.75 14.12
N GLY A 90 -1.65 0.91 15.14
CA GLY A 90 -1.72 1.36 16.53
C GLY A 90 -0.39 1.90 17.06
N LEU A 91 0.01 3.10 16.64
CA LEU A 91 0.93 3.94 17.40
C LEU A 91 0.14 4.48 18.58
N LYS A 92 0.16 3.73 19.70
CA LYS A 92 -0.16 4.36 20.99
C LYS A 92 0.69 5.63 21.07
N PRO A 93 0.11 6.81 21.38
CA PRO A 93 0.93 7.93 21.77
C PRO A 93 1.83 7.45 22.90
N ARG A 94 3.15 7.63 22.78
CA ARG A 94 4.01 7.59 23.96
C ARG A 94 3.48 8.69 24.87
N LYS A 95 2.69 8.31 25.87
CA LYS A 95 2.28 9.20 26.95
C LYS A 95 3.57 9.73 27.59
N GLY A 96 3.71 11.06 27.63
CA GLY A 96 4.39 11.83 28.67
C GLY A 96 5.86 11.53 28.89
#